data_AF-A0A2P6TYU0-F1
#
_entry.id   AF-A0A2P6TYU0-F1
#
_cell.length_a   1.000
_cell.length_b   1.000
_cell.length_c   1.000
_cell.angle_alpha   90.00
_cell.angle_beta   90.00
_cell.angle_gamma   90.00
#
_symmetry.space_group_name_H-M   'P 1'
#
loop_
_entity.id
_entity.type
_entity.pdbx_description
1 polymer ?
#
loop_
_entity_poly.entity_id
_entity_poly.type
_entity_poly.pdbx_seq_one_letter_code
_entity_poly.pdbx_strand_id
1 'polypeptide(L)'
;MHRQRGREIEQERARLAARRLEHPTLYIGNLHSLRAPQGGSSNVHDWTFFIRMENADEEARYIERVAIHLHPTFRPSTLNLMQPPFAVRRLGWGYFVIRAEVTFKPEWGHETLSLQWMLDFEGQGSMHQVDLDLEHRPAAAEPAGPPTAGGGGTAPDAAGASSDNYDGEESDEESEEEDSEEDEAAGSGSDHEFGCCSLLPTMLARPLAGPVPLPPLATQTMACASAVTVLAPVRVKALLRGPNNDRVCVIDVRDADFEGGHIRGAVNVVAETFEDNVLVDRVVSRFCRGMDIVIVHCYLSQQRGPYCAQRLAERLEAQGCSEPEICVMAGGWKRFRRELEVEDFELVEDFLD
;
A
#
# COMPACT_ATOMS: atom_id res chain seq x y z
N MET A 1 43.72 -23.29 11.66
CA MET A 1 42.37 -23.76 11.27
C MET A 1 41.27 -22.74 11.62
N HIS A 2 41.18 -22.23 12.85
CA HIS A 2 40.13 -21.24 13.24
C HIS A 2 40.17 -19.90 12.48
N ARG A 3 41.36 -19.32 12.23
CA ARG A 3 41.48 -18.04 11.48
C ARG A 3 41.10 -18.15 10.00
N GLN A 4 41.29 -19.32 9.40
CA GLN A 4 40.99 -19.57 7.98
C GLN A 4 39.47 -19.74 7.78
N ARG A 5 38.83 -20.45 8.71
CA ARG A 5 37.36 -20.57 8.75
C ARG A 5 36.67 -19.23 9.04
N GLY A 6 37.28 -18.36 9.85
CA GLY A 6 36.77 -17.00 10.09
C GLY A 6 36.73 -16.15 8.82
N ARG A 7 37.82 -16.16 8.04
CA ARG A 7 37.89 -15.44 6.75
C ARG A 7 36.93 -16.00 5.70
N GLU A 8 36.75 -17.32 5.65
CA GLU A 8 35.76 -17.94 4.76
C GLU A 8 34.32 -17.53 5.11
N ILE A 9 33.99 -17.46 6.41
CA ILE A 9 32.67 -16.98 6.87
C ILE A 9 32.47 -15.50 6.51
N GLU A 10 33.49 -14.68 6.69
CA GLU A 10 33.45 -13.25 6.36
C GLU A 10 33.32 -13.00 4.86
N GLN A 11 34.06 -13.74 4.03
CA GLN A 11 33.95 -13.68 2.57
C GLN A 11 32.57 -14.13 2.08
N GLU A 12 32.02 -15.22 2.64
CA GLU A 12 30.68 -15.69 2.27
C GLU A 12 29.61 -14.69 2.72
N ARG A 13 29.74 -14.10 3.91
CA ARG A 13 28.85 -13.01 4.36
C ARG A 13 28.93 -11.79 3.45
N ALA A 14 30.13 -11.37 3.05
CA ALA A 14 30.32 -10.26 2.13
C ALA A 14 29.71 -10.55 0.75
N ARG A 15 29.84 -11.79 0.26
CA ARG A 15 29.25 -12.21 -1.01
C ARG A 15 27.71 -12.25 -0.96
N LEU A 16 27.15 -12.75 0.14
CA LEU A 16 25.70 -12.76 0.34
C LEU A 16 25.15 -11.34 0.52
N ALA A 17 25.87 -10.47 1.23
CA ALA A 17 25.53 -9.05 1.37
C ALA A 17 25.58 -8.32 0.02
N ALA A 18 26.58 -8.60 -0.83
CA ALA A 18 26.67 -8.06 -2.18
C ALA A 18 25.49 -8.50 -3.06
N ARG A 19 25.12 -9.79 -3.03
CA ARG A 19 23.94 -10.29 -3.77
C ARG A 19 22.63 -9.69 -3.26
N ARG A 20 22.55 -9.37 -1.96
CA ARG A 20 21.37 -8.73 -1.35
C ARG A 20 21.22 -7.27 -1.75
N LEU A 21 22.34 -6.57 -1.92
CA LEU A 21 22.33 -5.20 -2.42
C LEU A 21 21.71 -5.09 -3.82
N GLU A 22 21.81 -6.15 -4.64
CA GLU A 22 21.25 -6.23 -5.98
C GLU A 22 19.73 -6.48 -5.99
N HIS A 23 19.21 -7.24 -5.00
CA HIS A 23 17.78 -7.56 -4.91
C HIS A 23 17.26 -7.41 -3.47
N PRO A 24 17.06 -6.16 -3.01
CA PRO A 24 16.58 -5.93 -1.67
C PRO A 24 15.11 -6.36 -1.52
N THR A 25 14.76 -6.76 -0.31
CA THR A 25 13.43 -7.28 0.00
C THR A 25 12.65 -6.26 0.83
N LEU A 26 11.47 -5.90 0.35
CA LEU A 26 10.54 -5.02 1.05
C LEU A 26 9.37 -5.82 1.61
N TYR A 27 8.91 -5.48 2.80
CA TYR A 27 7.74 -6.08 3.42
C TYR A 27 6.67 -5.01 3.63
N ILE A 28 5.46 -5.30 3.17
CA ILE A 28 4.26 -4.53 3.48
C ILE A 28 3.35 -5.37 4.35
N GLY A 29 2.79 -4.81 5.41
CA GLY A 29 1.95 -5.58 6.29
C GLY A 29 1.30 -4.76 7.38
N ASN A 30 0.60 -5.44 8.27
CA ASN A 30 0.20 -4.86 9.54
C ASN A 30 0.33 -5.85 10.68
N LEU A 31 0.68 -5.33 11.84
CA LEU A 31 0.48 -6.00 13.12
C LEU A 31 -0.94 -5.71 13.62
N HIS A 32 -1.46 -6.62 14.44
CA HIS A 32 -2.77 -6.49 15.06
C HIS A 32 -2.78 -7.09 16.46
N SER A 33 -3.50 -6.45 17.37
CA SER A 33 -3.83 -6.99 18.69
C SER A 33 -5.18 -6.48 19.15
N LEU A 34 -5.86 -7.25 20.00
CA LEU A 34 -7.09 -6.80 20.64
C LEU A 34 -6.75 -6.04 21.92
N ARG A 35 -7.33 -4.84 22.06
CA ARG A 35 -7.29 -4.07 23.30
C ARG A 35 -8.61 -4.19 24.06
N ALA A 36 -8.52 -4.16 25.39
CA ALA A 36 -9.70 -4.06 26.23
C ALA A 36 -10.46 -2.76 25.91
N PRO A 37 -11.80 -2.80 25.79
CA PRO A 37 -12.58 -1.60 25.53
C PRO A 37 -12.40 -0.61 26.68
N GLN A 38 -11.90 0.58 26.35
CA GLN A 38 -11.63 1.65 27.31
C GLN A 38 -12.63 2.79 27.07
N GLY A 39 -13.34 3.22 28.12
CA GLY A 39 -14.22 4.41 28.05
C GLY A 39 -15.44 4.27 27.13
N GLY A 40 -15.95 3.06 26.89
CA GLY A 40 -17.13 2.85 26.03
C GLY A 40 -16.87 2.96 24.52
N SER A 41 -15.60 3.06 24.10
CA SER A 41 -15.21 3.03 22.69
C SER A 41 -15.35 1.62 22.10
N SER A 42 -15.93 1.51 20.90
CA SER A 42 -16.03 0.26 20.12
C SER A 42 -14.73 -0.10 19.38
N ASN A 43 -13.69 0.72 19.46
CA ASN A 43 -12.41 0.51 18.77
C ASN A 43 -11.52 -0.47 19.53
N VAL A 44 -11.79 -1.76 19.38
CA VAL A 44 -11.06 -2.84 20.06
C VAL A 44 -9.85 -3.35 19.28
N HIS A 45 -9.71 -3.01 17.99
CA HIS A 45 -8.58 -3.42 17.17
C HIS A 45 -7.47 -2.37 17.23
N ASP A 46 -6.32 -2.77 17.78
CA ASP A 46 -5.08 -2.02 17.78
C ASP A 46 -4.19 -2.57 16.68
N TRP A 47 -4.01 -1.79 15.62
CA TRP A 47 -3.28 -2.24 14.44
C TRP A 47 -2.15 -1.27 14.10
N THR A 48 -1.06 -1.83 13.59
CA THR A 48 0.11 -1.08 13.14
C THR A 48 0.43 -1.48 11.72
N PHE A 49 0.09 -0.64 10.75
CA PHE A 49 0.55 -0.81 9.38
C PHE A 49 2.02 -0.45 9.28
N PHE A 50 2.79 -1.17 8.48
CA PHE A 50 4.20 -0.91 8.26
C PHE A 50 4.60 -1.18 6.81
N ILE A 51 5.60 -0.41 6.37
CA ILE A 51 6.52 -0.79 5.32
C ILE A 51 7.88 -0.94 5.99
N ARG A 52 8.52 -2.08 5.80
CA ARG A 52 9.83 -2.36 6.42
C ARG A 52 10.72 -3.14 5.48
N MET A 53 12.02 -3.02 5.64
CA MET A 53 12.98 -3.91 4.99
C MET A 53 13.50 -4.91 6.03
N GLU A 54 14.64 -5.54 5.81
CA GLU A 54 15.16 -6.46 6.82
C GLU A 54 15.57 -5.72 8.11
N ASN A 55 16.14 -4.53 7.96
CA ASN A 55 16.63 -3.71 9.06
C ASN A 55 16.48 -2.21 8.76
N ALA A 56 16.63 -1.38 9.79
CA ALA A 56 16.47 0.07 9.70
C ALA A 56 17.55 0.73 8.82
N ASP A 57 18.74 0.13 8.71
CA ASP A 57 19.84 0.64 7.88
C ASP A 57 19.51 0.50 6.39
N GLU A 58 18.92 -0.62 5.98
CA GLU A 58 18.40 -0.81 4.63
C GLU A 58 17.25 0.16 4.34
N GLU A 59 16.30 0.30 5.27
CA GLU A 59 15.22 1.28 5.14
C GLU A 59 15.76 2.70 4.91
N ALA A 60 16.73 3.13 5.72
CA ALA A 60 17.37 4.43 5.58
C ALA A 60 18.26 4.54 4.33
N ARG A 61 18.79 3.43 3.81
CA ARG A 61 19.64 3.40 2.60
C ARG A 61 18.83 3.53 1.31
N TYR A 62 17.71 2.83 1.22
CA TYR A 62 16.93 2.71 -0.01
C TYR A 62 15.78 3.69 -0.09
N ILE A 63 15.07 3.93 1.02
CA ILE A 63 13.80 4.66 1.01
C ILE A 63 14.05 6.14 1.35
N GLU A 64 13.53 7.02 0.52
CA GLU A 64 13.51 8.47 0.78
C GLU A 64 12.25 8.88 1.56
N ARG A 65 11.09 8.32 1.17
CA ARG A 65 9.81 8.68 1.74
C ARG A 65 8.77 7.58 1.56
N VAL A 66 7.94 7.38 2.56
CA VAL A 66 6.71 6.58 2.47
C VAL A 66 5.50 7.48 2.71
N ALA A 67 4.64 7.64 1.70
CA ALA A 67 3.31 8.21 1.87
C ALA A 67 2.32 7.11 2.21
N ILE A 68 1.61 7.21 3.34
CA ILE A 68 0.59 6.27 3.76
C ILE A 68 -0.77 6.97 3.71
N HIS A 69 -1.67 6.45 2.89
CA HIS A 69 -3.03 6.94 2.74
C HIS A 69 -4.00 6.03 3.48
N LEU A 70 -4.51 6.56 4.59
CA LEU A 70 -5.55 5.97 5.41
C LEU A 70 -6.93 6.43 4.93
N HIS A 71 -7.97 5.75 5.41
CA HIS A 71 -9.35 6.16 5.16
C HIS A 71 -9.60 7.62 5.64
N PRO A 72 -10.45 8.42 4.95
CA PRO A 72 -10.69 9.84 5.28
C PRO A 72 -11.20 10.13 6.71
N THR A 73 -11.68 9.11 7.42
CA THR A 73 -12.10 9.22 8.82
C THR A 73 -10.92 9.35 9.79
N PHE A 74 -9.72 8.96 9.39
CA PHE A 74 -8.51 9.14 10.20
C PHE A 74 -7.95 10.54 9.99
N ARG A 75 -7.43 11.16 11.06
CA ARG A 75 -6.72 12.44 10.97
C ARG A 75 -5.32 12.33 11.57
N PRO A 76 -4.27 12.74 10.83
CA PRO A 76 -4.29 13.00 9.38
C PRO A 76 -4.59 11.71 8.59
N SER A 77 -5.29 11.83 7.46
CA SER A 77 -5.61 10.69 6.57
C SER A 77 -4.45 10.33 5.65
N THR A 78 -3.51 11.25 5.44
CA THR A 78 -2.26 11.00 4.71
C THR A 78 -1.09 11.29 5.62
N LEU A 79 -0.17 10.34 5.73
CA LEU A 79 1.07 10.46 6.50
C LEU A 79 2.24 10.42 5.53
N ASN A 80 3.12 11.42 5.59
CA ASN A 80 4.38 11.41 4.86
C ASN A 80 5.50 11.13 5.85
N LEU A 81 6.03 9.92 5.82
CA LEU A 81 7.12 9.48 6.69
C LEU A 81 8.43 9.57 5.90
N MET A 82 9.38 10.37 6.39
CA MET A 82 10.68 10.60 5.74
C MET A 82 11.81 9.78 6.37
N GLN A 83 11.54 9.10 7.49
CA GLN A 83 12.53 8.33 8.25
C GLN A 83 11.91 7.04 8.79
N PRO A 84 12.70 5.97 8.94
CA PRO A 84 12.24 4.74 9.59
C PRO A 84 12.00 4.97 11.10
N PRO A 85 11.11 4.17 11.73
CA PRO A 85 10.30 3.11 11.13
C PRO A 85 9.14 3.67 10.31
N PHE A 86 8.95 3.18 9.08
CA PHE A 86 7.85 3.60 8.21
C PHE A 86 6.52 2.90 8.59
N ALA A 87 6.04 3.20 9.80
CA ALA A 87 4.87 2.56 10.38
C ALA A 87 3.86 3.56 10.94
N VAL A 88 2.60 3.15 10.97
CA VAL A 88 1.51 3.89 11.61
C VAL A 88 0.66 2.96 12.46
N ARG A 89 0.52 3.33 13.74
CA ARG A 89 -0.38 2.67 14.68
C ARG A 89 -1.67 3.45 14.86
N ARG A 90 -2.81 2.76 14.84
CA ARG A 90 -4.14 3.34 15.06
C ARG A 90 -5.07 2.33 15.73
N LEU A 91 -6.15 2.86 16.32
CA LEU A 91 -7.29 2.08 16.78
C LEU A 91 -8.40 2.14 15.73
N GLY A 92 -9.05 1.02 15.48
CA GLY A 92 -10.16 0.95 14.53
C GLY A 92 -11.12 -0.20 14.80
N TRP A 93 -12.17 -0.26 13.99
CA TRP A 93 -13.23 -1.27 14.08
C TRP A 93 -13.48 -1.98 12.74
N GLY A 94 -12.82 -1.55 11.66
CA GLY A 94 -13.14 -1.99 10.30
C GLY A 94 -11.90 -2.24 9.44
N TYR A 95 -12.08 -3.10 8.45
CA TYR A 95 -11.12 -3.45 7.41
C TYR A 95 -11.18 -2.40 6.30
N PHE A 96 -10.03 -1.87 5.88
CA PHE A 96 -9.94 -0.96 4.74
C PHE A 96 -8.58 -1.09 4.06
N VAL A 97 -8.53 -0.74 2.77
CA VAL A 97 -7.28 -0.79 2.00
C VAL A 97 -6.47 0.44 2.35
N ILE A 98 -5.26 0.22 2.86
CA ILE A 98 -4.24 1.26 3.00
C ILE A 98 -3.47 1.30 1.69
N ARG A 99 -3.39 2.48 1.07
CA ARG A 99 -2.49 2.71 -0.06
C ARG A 99 -1.19 3.30 0.47
N ALA A 100 -0.07 2.81 0.00
CA ALA A 100 1.24 3.32 0.37
C ALA A 100 2.06 3.60 -0.88
N GLU A 101 2.72 4.75 -0.92
CA GLU A 101 3.63 5.14 -2.00
C GLU A 101 5.04 5.21 -1.43
N VAL A 102 5.92 4.34 -1.92
CA VAL A 102 7.33 4.29 -1.51
C VAL A 102 8.16 5.00 -2.57
N THR A 103 8.72 6.14 -2.20
CA THR A 103 9.72 6.85 -2.99
C THR A 103 11.10 6.39 -2.53
N PHE A 104 11.87 5.81 -3.45
CA PHE A 104 13.26 5.42 -3.21
C PHE A 104 14.18 6.62 -3.43
N LYS A 105 15.36 6.59 -2.80
CA LYS A 105 16.36 7.64 -3.01
C LYS A 105 16.78 7.72 -4.49
N PRO A 106 17.12 8.92 -5.01
CA PRO A 106 17.48 9.11 -6.42
C PRO A 106 18.61 8.20 -6.92
N GLU A 107 19.52 7.81 -6.02
CA GLU A 107 20.64 6.89 -6.27
C GLU A 107 20.22 5.47 -6.67
N TRP A 108 18.97 5.09 -6.43
CA TRP A 108 18.43 3.77 -6.80
C TRP A 108 17.51 3.84 -8.03
N GLY A 109 17.33 5.03 -8.62
CA GLY A 109 16.75 5.22 -9.95
C GLY A 109 15.34 4.64 -10.18
N HIS A 110 14.62 4.25 -9.14
CA HIS A 110 13.37 3.49 -9.23
C HIS A 110 12.14 4.41 -9.20
N GLU A 111 11.12 4.06 -9.97
CA GLU A 111 9.82 4.77 -9.94
C GLU A 111 9.19 4.65 -8.55
N THR A 112 8.31 5.59 -8.18
CA THR A 112 7.57 5.48 -6.92
C THR A 112 6.73 4.19 -6.94
N LEU A 113 6.98 3.31 -5.97
CA LEU A 113 6.29 2.05 -5.86
C LEU A 113 4.96 2.25 -5.13
N SER A 114 3.85 2.04 -5.84
CA SER A 114 2.51 2.10 -5.27
C SER A 114 2.08 0.71 -4.79
N LEU A 115 1.83 0.60 -3.48
CA LEU A 115 1.42 -0.63 -2.82
C LEU A 115 0.03 -0.46 -2.19
N GLN A 116 -0.72 -1.56 -2.14
CA GLN A 116 -2.02 -1.61 -1.47
C GLN A 116 -2.03 -2.75 -0.48
N TRP A 117 -2.50 -2.46 0.73
CA TRP A 117 -2.59 -3.45 1.80
C TRP A 117 -3.99 -3.46 2.40
N MET A 118 -4.63 -4.63 2.36
CA MET A 118 -5.84 -4.87 3.15
C MET A 118 -5.42 -5.18 4.58
N LEU A 119 -5.85 -4.34 5.54
CA LEU A 119 -5.61 -4.63 6.95
C LEU A 119 -6.10 -6.03 7.31
N ASP A 120 -5.28 -6.76 8.03
CA ASP A 120 -5.56 -8.09 8.52
C ASP A 120 -5.63 -8.06 10.05
N PHE A 121 -6.80 -8.40 10.60
CA PHE A 121 -7.04 -8.47 12.03
C PHE A 121 -7.07 -9.91 12.55
N GLU A 122 -6.71 -10.90 11.72
CA GLU A 122 -6.56 -12.28 12.16
C GLU A 122 -5.27 -12.45 12.97
N GLY A 123 -5.41 -12.97 14.19
CA GLY A 123 -4.26 -13.19 15.08
C GLY A 123 -3.46 -11.90 15.31
N GLN A 124 -2.17 -11.96 14.97
CA GLN A 124 -1.22 -10.85 15.12
C GLN A 124 -1.11 -9.97 13.85
N GLY A 125 -1.98 -10.17 12.86
CA GLY A 125 -1.88 -9.56 11.54
C GLY A 125 -0.99 -10.36 10.59
N SER A 126 -0.76 -9.83 9.40
CA SER A 126 0.02 -10.50 8.35
C SER A 126 0.89 -9.51 7.58
N MET A 127 1.77 -10.06 6.74
CA MET A 127 2.62 -9.29 5.86
C MET A 127 2.90 -10.03 4.57
N HIS A 128 3.35 -9.28 3.57
CA HIS A 128 3.71 -9.77 2.26
C HIS A 128 5.09 -9.25 1.85
N GLN A 129 5.86 -10.13 1.21
CA GLN A 129 7.19 -9.85 0.67
C GLN A 129 7.08 -9.35 -0.77
N VAL A 130 7.69 -8.21 -1.04
CA VAL A 130 7.85 -7.61 -2.35
C VAL A 130 9.34 -7.64 -2.68
N ASP A 131 9.70 -8.39 -3.72
CA ASP A 131 11.06 -8.41 -4.25
C ASP A 131 11.28 -7.14 -5.08
N LEU A 132 12.33 -6.39 -4.77
CA LEU A 132 12.67 -5.17 -5.47
C LEU A 132 13.85 -5.42 -6.41
N ASP A 133 13.77 -4.85 -7.61
CA ASP A 133 14.88 -4.79 -8.55
C ASP A 133 15.43 -3.35 -8.54
N LEU A 134 16.32 -3.07 -7.58
CA LEU A 134 16.89 -1.74 -7.40
C LEU A 134 18.30 -1.68 -7.99
N GLU A 135 18.42 -1.07 -9.17
CA GLU A 135 19.73 -0.79 -9.76
C GLU A 135 20.33 0.47 -9.15
N HIS A 136 21.53 0.37 -8.57
CA HIS A 136 22.26 1.54 -8.10
C HIS A 136 22.71 2.39 -9.30
N ARG A 137 22.13 3.57 -9.44
CA ARG A 137 22.58 4.60 -10.38
C ARG A 137 23.36 5.65 -9.58
N PRO A 138 24.71 5.61 -9.58
CA PRO A 138 25.48 6.67 -8.95
C PRO A 138 25.04 8.00 -9.55
N ALA A 139 24.76 8.98 -8.68
CA ALA A 139 24.28 10.30 -9.08
C ALA A 139 25.16 10.83 -10.22
N ALA A 140 24.57 10.97 -11.42
CA ALA A 140 25.26 11.59 -12.53
C ALA A 140 25.67 12.99 -12.08
N ALA A 141 26.97 13.27 -12.08
CA ALA A 141 27.49 14.62 -11.88
C ALA A 141 26.70 15.56 -12.77
N GLU A 142 26.15 16.64 -12.19
CA GLU A 142 25.28 17.56 -12.91
C GLU A 142 25.94 17.99 -14.24
N PRO A 143 25.19 18.03 -15.35
CA PRO A 143 25.73 18.52 -16.60
C PRO A 143 26.08 20.00 -16.43
N ALA A 144 27.39 20.31 -16.51
CA ALA A 144 27.90 21.65 -16.54
C ALA A 144 27.09 22.50 -17.54
N GLY A 145 26.54 23.61 -17.04
CA GLY A 145 25.74 24.55 -17.83
C GLY A 145 26.47 25.08 -19.08
N PRO A 146 25.72 25.64 -20.04
CA PRO A 146 26.27 26.05 -21.34
C PRO A 146 27.29 27.20 -21.21
N PRO A 147 28.28 27.30 -22.12
CA PRO A 147 29.31 28.31 -22.05
C PRO A 147 28.72 29.68 -22.43
N THR A 148 28.75 30.62 -21.47
CA THR A 148 28.51 32.04 -21.76
C THR A 148 29.69 32.60 -22.54
N ALA A 149 29.44 33.01 -23.78
CA ALA A 149 30.32 33.84 -24.56
C ALA A 149 30.40 35.25 -23.94
N GLY A 150 31.61 35.70 -23.65
CA GLY A 150 31.91 37.07 -23.23
C GLY A 150 33.39 37.36 -23.40
N GLY A 151 33.74 38.04 -24.49
CA GLY A 151 35.12 38.41 -24.82
C GLY A 151 35.64 39.59 -24.00
N GLY A 152 36.97 39.69 -23.92
CA GLY A 152 37.70 40.84 -23.41
C GLY A 152 39.14 40.48 -23.12
N GLY A 153 40.07 40.91 -23.98
CA GLY A 153 41.46 40.46 -23.97
C GLY A 153 42.42 41.24 -23.05
N THR A 154 43.69 40.85 -23.24
CA THR A 154 44.98 41.41 -22.77
C THR A 154 45.54 40.90 -21.44
N ALA A 155 46.72 40.29 -21.57
CA ALA A 155 47.62 39.69 -20.58
C ALA A 155 48.73 40.69 -20.16
N PRO A 156 49.86 40.28 -19.54
CA PRO A 156 50.14 39.24 -18.54
C PRO A 156 50.92 39.81 -17.31
N ASP A 157 51.10 39.01 -16.24
CA ASP A 157 52.45 38.61 -15.73
C ASP A 157 52.45 38.09 -14.28
N ALA A 158 53.46 37.24 -14.05
CA ALA A 158 54.10 36.88 -12.79
C ALA A 158 53.62 35.63 -12.02
N ALA A 159 54.28 34.53 -12.40
CA ALA A 159 54.83 33.45 -11.57
C ALA A 159 54.79 33.58 -10.03
N GLY A 160 54.45 32.47 -9.38
CA GLY A 160 54.69 32.23 -7.96
C GLY A 160 54.34 30.80 -7.59
N ALA A 161 55.35 30.01 -7.23
CA ALA A 161 55.28 28.60 -6.87
C ALA A 161 54.56 28.35 -5.53
N SER A 162 53.94 27.17 -5.37
CA SER A 162 54.33 26.20 -4.32
C SER A 162 53.43 24.96 -4.36
N SER A 163 54.11 23.83 -4.36
CA SER A 163 53.64 22.52 -3.92
C SER A 163 53.31 22.58 -2.44
N ASP A 164 52.23 21.95 -2.00
CA ASP A 164 52.23 21.25 -0.72
C ASP A 164 51.21 20.10 -0.75
N ASN A 165 51.76 18.91 -0.57
CA ASN A 165 51.06 17.68 -0.26
C ASN A 165 50.41 17.83 1.13
N TYR A 166 49.18 17.34 1.28
CA TYR A 166 48.64 17.01 2.59
C TYR A 166 48.19 15.55 2.59
N ASP A 167 49.05 14.73 3.17
CA ASP A 167 48.72 13.47 3.84
C ASP A 167 47.83 13.77 5.05
N GLY A 168 46.88 12.90 5.33
CA GLY A 168 46.00 12.99 6.50
C GLY A 168 45.31 11.66 6.75
N GLU A 169 46.04 10.78 7.42
CA GLU A 169 45.62 9.48 7.93
C GLU A 169 44.49 9.58 8.98
N GLU A 170 43.57 8.61 8.89
CA GLU A 170 43.02 7.75 9.95
C GLU A 170 43.06 8.25 11.42
N SER A 171 41.91 8.25 12.08
CA SER A 171 41.78 7.81 13.48
C SER A 171 40.35 7.41 13.80
N ASP A 172 40.21 6.11 14.09
CA ASP A 172 39.11 5.48 14.79
C ASP A 172 39.02 6.03 16.22
N GLU A 173 37.82 6.38 16.70
CA GLU A 173 37.48 6.30 18.12
C GLU A 173 36.05 5.78 18.28
N GLU A 174 35.97 4.52 18.71
CA GLU A 174 34.82 3.88 19.32
C GLU A 174 34.51 4.55 20.67
N SER A 175 33.22 4.71 21.00
CA SER A 175 32.78 4.75 22.40
C SER A 175 31.39 4.13 22.53
N GLU A 176 31.36 3.03 23.26
CA GLU A 176 30.18 2.38 23.83
C GLU A 176 29.72 3.19 25.05
N GLU A 177 28.42 3.45 25.17
CA GLU A 177 27.81 3.74 26.47
C GLU A 177 26.45 3.00 26.56
N GLU A 178 26.47 1.90 27.31
CA GLU A 178 25.31 1.41 28.05
C GLU A 178 25.19 2.25 29.33
N ASP A 179 23.98 2.71 29.69
CA ASP A 179 23.55 2.57 31.09
C ASP A 179 22.03 2.72 31.27
N SER A 180 21.66 2.29 32.46
CA SER A 180 20.45 1.66 32.97
C SER A 180 19.27 2.57 33.37
N GLU A 181 18.20 1.86 33.72
CA GLU A 181 16.89 2.23 34.26
C GLU A 181 16.93 3.18 35.47
N GLU A 182 15.86 3.96 35.70
CA GLU A 182 15.18 4.04 37.01
C GLU A 182 13.79 4.72 36.92
N ASP A 183 12.88 4.17 37.72
CA ASP A 183 11.51 4.60 38.02
C ASP A 183 11.43 5.99 38.67
N GLU A 184 10.25 6.63 38.66
CA GLU A 184 9.62 7.18 39.87
C GLU A 184 8.17 7.64 39.63
N ALA A 185 7.38 7.58 40.69
CA ALA A 185 5.93 7.61 40.73
C ALA A 185 5.30 8.99 41.03
N ALA A 186 3.98 9.04 40.77
CA ALA A 186 2.92 9.73 41.52
C ALA A 186 2.98 11.25 41.82
N GLY A 187 1.88 11.93 41.47
CA GLY A 187 1.56 13.27 41.99
C GLY A 187 0.10 13.68 41.71
N SER A 188 -0.73 13.61 42.73
CA SER A 188 -2.16 13.92 42.79
C SER A 188 -2.48 15.39 43.12
N GLY A 189 -3.69 15.83 42.74
CA GLY A 189 -4.43 16.97 43.33
C GLY A 189 -4.39 18.25 42.49
N SER A 190 -5.41 19.10 42.41
CA SER A 190 -6.74 19.17 43.02
C SER A 190 -7.49 20.36 42.39
N ASP A 191 -8.81 20.24 42.27
CA ASP A 191 -9.86 21.26 42.42
C ASP A 191 -9.55 22.75 42.15
N HIS A 192 -10.33 23.38 41.26
CA HIS A 192 -10.98 24.66 41.54
C HIS A 192 -12.23 24.85 40.66
N GLU A 193 -13.38 24.69 41.30
CA GLU A 193 -14.70 25.13 40.89
C GLU A 193 -14.84 26.65 41.17
N PHE A 194 -15.59 27.38 40.33
CA PHE A 194 -16.48 28.52 40.62
C PHE A 194 -16.57 29.50 39.42
N GLY A 195 -17.79 29.89 39.05
CA GLY A 195 -18.02 31.21 38.43
C GLY A 195 -18.97 31.28 37.25
N CYS A 196 -20.25 31.02 37.48
CA CYS A 196 -21.34 31.50 36.63
C CYS A 196 -21.42 33.05 36.69
N CYS A 197 -21.57 33.76 35.56
CA CYS A 197 -22.53 34.87 35.47
C CYS A 197 -22.79 35.35 34.03
N SER A 198 -24.08 35.36 33.71
CA SER A 198 -24.82 36.13 32.70
C SER A 198 -24.23 37.48 32.22
N LEU A 199 -24.48 37.84 30.97
CA LEU A 199 -25.34 38.99 30.55
C LEU A 199 -25.40 39.14 29.02
N LEU A 200 -26.62 39.31 28.48
CA LEU A 200 -26.94 39.77 27.12
C LEU A 200 -26.80 41.31 27.04
N PRO A 201 -26.69 41.91 25.83
CA PRO A 201 -27.90 42.46 25.19
C PRO A 201 -27.93 42.42 23.64
N THR A 202 -29.07 41.92 23.13
CA THR A 202 -30.03 42.53 22.18
C THR A 202 -29.58 43.43 21.00
N MET A 203 -29.84 42.90 19.80
CA MET A 203 -30.38 43.50 18.55
C MET A 203 -29.59 44.58 17.80
N LEU A 204 -29.34 44.30 16.51
CA LEU A 204 -29.82 45.12 15.39
C LEU A 204 -29.91 44.27 14.11
N ALA A 205 -31.13 44.16 13.57
CA ALA A 205 -31.47 43.50 12.31
C ALA A 205 -31.45 44.49 11.14
N ARG A 206 -31.01 44.06 9.95
CA ARG A 206 -31.26 44.69 8.63
C ARG A 206 -30.71 43.80 7.49
N PRO A 207 -31.15 43.98 6.22
CA PRO A 207 -32.36 43.41 5.65
C PRO A 207 -32.08 42.36 4.54
N LEU A 208 -33.15 41.71 4.10
CA LEU A 208 -33.24 40.69 3.05
C LEU A 208 -32.69 41.16 1.70
N ALA A 209 -31.72 40.41 1.15
CA ALA A 209 -31.36 40.42 -0.26
C ALA A 209 -32.01 39.19 -0.94
N GLY A 210 -32.61 39.40 -2.10
CA GLY A 210 -33.52 38.48 -2.78
C GLY A 210 -32.92 37.17 -3.31
N PRO A 211 -33.75 36.34 -3.97
CA PRO A 211 -33.36 35.00 -4.40
C PRO A 211 -32.26 35.05 -5.46
N VAL A 212 -31.12 34.46 -5.14
CA VAL A 212 -30.05 34.19 -6.10
C VAL A 212 -30.56 33.10 -7.07
N PRO A 213 -30.54 33.34 -8.39
CA PRO A 213 -30.90 32.31 -9.35
C PRO A 213 -29.85 31.19 -9.33
N LEU A 214 -30.28 29.97 -9.04
CA LEU A 214 -29.48 28.77 -9.20
C LEU A 214 -29.13 28.59 -10.69
N PRO A 215 -27.87 28.28 -11.05
CA PRO A 215 -27.55 27.88 -12.41
C PRO A 215 -28.26 26.55 -12.74
N PRO A 216 -28.63 26.34 -14.03
CA PRO A 216 -29.30 25.11 -14.43
C PRO A 216 -28.41 23.90 -14.16
N LEU A 217 -29.06 22.82 -13.73
CA LEU A 217 -28.49 21.49 -13.51
C LEU A 217 -27.83 21.01 -14.81
N ALA A 218 -26.55 21.34 -14.99
CA ALA A 218 -25.72 20.67 -15.96
C ALA A 218 -25.47 19.27 -15.41
N THR A 219 -26.07 18.28 -16.08
CA THR A 219 -25.81 16.86 -15.92
C THR A 219 -24.30 16.61 -16.02
N GLN A 220 -23.61 16.66 -14.89
CA GLN A 220 -22.30 16.06 -14.74
C GLN A 220 -22.51 14.59 -14.47
N THR A 221 -22.47 13.80 -15.55
CA THR A 221 -22.04 12.41 -15.44
C THR A 221 -20.85 12.22 -16.37
N MET A 222 -19.72 12.82 -15.99
CA MET A 222 -18.44 12.18 -16.27
C MET A 222 -18.11 11.31 -15.06
N ALA A 223 -18.32 10.01 -15.22
CA ALA A 223 -17.68 9.01 -14.39
C ALA A 223 -16.76 8.21 -15.31
N CYS A 224 -15.57 8.74 -15.57
CA CYS A 224 -14.46 7.94 -16.05
C CYS A 224 -13.57 7.64 -14.84
N ALA A 225 -13.70 6.42 -14.32
CA ALA A 225 -12.64 5.68 -13.66
C ALA A 225 -13.17 4.25 -13.46
N SER A 226 -12.62 3.29 -14.21
CA SER A 226 -12.59 1.86 -13.90
C SER A 226 -12.09 1.64 -12.47
N ALA A 227 -13.01 1.83 -11.53
CA ALA A 227 -12.79 1.51 -10.14
C ALA A 227 -13.22 0.06 -9.96
N VAL A 228 -12.24 -0.83 -9.83
CA VAL A 228 -12.50 -2.22 -9.43
C VAL A 228 -13.03 -2.19 -8.00
N THR A 229 -14.28 -2.63 -7.82
CA THR A 229 -14.94 -2.68 -6.51
C THR A 229 -14.48 -3.92 -5.76
N VAL A 230 -14.34 -3.87 -4.43
CA VAL A 230 -14.05 -5.07 -3.62
C VAL A 230 -15.33 -5.53 -2.92
N LEU A 231 -15.67 -6.81 -3.06
CA LEU A 231 -16.85 -7.43 -2.44
C LEU A 231 -16.45 -8.43 -1.36
N ALA A 232 -17.12 -8.38 -0.21
CA ALA A 232 -16.99 -9.40 0.82
C ALA A 232 -17.68 -10.72 0.40
N PRO A 233 -17.22 -11.90 0.86
CA PRO A 233 -17.83 -13.18 0.52
C PRO A 233 -19.34 -13.24 0.81
N VAL A 234 -19.80 -12.67 1.93
CA VAL A 234 -21.23 -12.56 2.26
C VAL A 234 -22.02 -11.85 1.16
N ARG A 235 -21.47 -10.79 0.56
CA ARG A 235 -22.11 -10.07 -0.54
C ARG A 235 -22.11 -10.89 -1.82
N VAL A 236 -21.03 -11.61 -2.11
CA VAL A 236 -20.93 -12.52 -3.27
C VAL A 236 -22.00 -13.63 -3.16
N LYS A 237 -22.12 -14.27 -2.00
CA LYS A 237 -23.17 -15.27 -1.74
C LYS A 237 -24.58 -14.71 -1.98
N ALA A 238 -24.85 -13.49 -1.50
CA ALA A 238 -26.14 -12.83 -1.72
C ALA A 238 -26.42 -12.54 -3.20
N LEU A 239 -25.40 -12.20 -3.99
CA LEU A 239 -25.52 -12.00 -5.44
C LEU A 239 -25.82 -13.33 -6.15
N LEU A 240 -25.12 -14.41 -5.79
CA LEU A 240 -25.30 -15.73 -6.39
C LEU A 240 -26.67 -16.37 -6.07
N ARG A 241 -27.26 -16.05 -4.91
CA ARG A 241 -28.63 -16.45 -4.54
C ARG A 241 -29.71 -15.52 -5.07
N GLY A 242 -29.33 -14.35 -5.57
CA GLY A 242 -30.27 -13.33 -6.02
C GLY A 242 -31.02 -13.75 -7.30
N PRO A 243 -32.13 -13.07 -7.62
CA PRO A 243 -32.91 -13.35 -8.82
C PRO A 243 -32.17 -13.05 -10.14
N ASN A 244 -31.06 -12.30 -10.08
CA ASN A 244 -30.25 -11.90 -11.24
C ASN A 244 -28.90 -12.66 -11.29
N ASN A 245 -28.83 -13.86 -10.71
CA ASN A 245 -27.59 -14.63 -10.66
C ASN A 245 -27.08 -15.05 -12.05
N ASP A 246 -27.98 -15.12 -13.04
CA ASP A 246 -27.70 -15.38 -14.45
C ASP A 246 -26.90 -14.26 -15.12
N ARG A 247 -26.93 -13.05 -14.55
CA ARG A 247 -26.14 -11.89 -15.00
C ARG A 247 -24.90 -11.64 -14.16
N VAL A 248 -24.54 -12.56 -13.26
CA VAL A 248 -23.33 -12.51 -12.45
C VAL A 248 -22.36 -13.58 -12.94
N CYS A 249 -21.16 -13.16 -13.34
CA CYS A 249 -20.09 -14.08 -13.75
C CYS A 249 -19.00 -14.11 -12.67
N VAL A 250 -18.58 -15.30 -12.26
CA VAL A 250 -17.43 -15.49 -11.36
C VAL A 250 -16.26 -16.02 -12.17
N ILE A 251 -15.12 -15.32 -12.12
CA ILE A 251 -13.86 -15.72 -12.75
C ILE A 251 -12.88 -16.11 -11.65
N ASP A 252 -12.46 -17.36 -11.68
CA ASP A 252 -11.45 -17.90 -10.77
C ASP A 252 -10.09 -17.94 -11.49
N VAL A 253 -9.13 -17.14 -11.02
CA VAL A 253 -7.81 -17.01 -11.65
C VAL A 253 -6.72 -17.87 -11.01
N ARG A 254 -7.13 -18.89 -10.26
CA ARG A 254 -6.25 -19.94 -9.73
C ARG A 254 -5.71 -20.84 -10.84
N ASP A 255 -4.55 -21.41 -10.58
CA ASP A 255 -3.82 -22.35 -11.45
C ASP A 255 -3.89 -23.77 -10.85
N ALA A 256 -2.77 -24.35 -10.42
CA ALA A 256 -2.74 -25.65 -9.74
C ALA A 256 -3.55 -25.66 -8.43
N ASP A 257 -3.76 -24.49 -7.80
CA ASP A 257 -4.53 -24.37 -6.57
C ASP A 257 -6.05 -24.22 -6.79
N PHE A 258 -6.54 -24.46 -8.02
CA PHE A 258 -7.96 -24.53 -8.33
C PHE A 258 -8.63 -25.80 -7.80
N GLU A 259 -7.88 -26.92 -7.70
CA GLU A 259 -8.37 -28.17 -7.12
C GLU A 259 -8.74 -28.01 -5.63
N GLY A 260 -9.71 -28.78 -5.15
CA GLY A 260 -10.20 -28.69 -3.76
C GLY A 260 -11.41 -27.75 -3.57
N GLY A 261 -12.19 -27.60 -4.63
CA GLY A 261 -13.47 -26.90 -4.65
C GLY A 261 -13.40 -25.48 -5.22
N HIS A 262 -14.51 -25.06 -5.78
CA HIS A 262 -14.68 -23.72 -6.34
C HIS A 262 -16.15 -23.27 -6.25
N ILE A 263 -16.40 -21.99 -6.52
CA ILE A 263 -17.76 -21.44 -6.57
C ILE A 263 -18.48 -22.07 -7.76
N ARG A 264 -19.72 -22.53 -7.53
CA ARG A 264 -20.55 -23.18 -8.54
C ARG A 264 -20.71 -22.29 -9.76
N GLY A 265 -20.38 -22.83 -10.94
CA GLY A 265 -20.45 -22.08 -12.21
C GLY A 265 -19.35 -21.05 -12.42
N ALA A 266 -18.30 -21.03 -11.58
CA ALA A 266 -17.15 -20.17 -11.81
C ALA A 266 -16.36 -20.62 -13.06
N VAL A 267 -15.93 -19.66 -13.85
CA VAL A 267 -15.07 -19.88 -15.01
C VAL A 267 -13.62 -19.82 -14.55
N ASN A 268 -12.89 -20.93 -14.65
CA ASN A 268 -11.46 -20.92 -14.36
C ASN A 268 -10.67 -20.33 -15.54
N VAL A 269 -10.00 -19.21 -15.29
CA VAL A 269 -9.11 -18.54 -16.26
C VAL A 269 -7.81 -18.19 -15.54
N VAL A 270 -6.78 -19.02 -15.72
CA VAL A 270 -5.50 -18.86 -15.01
C VAL A 270 -4.89 -17.46 -15.19
N ALA A 271 -4.24 -16.95 -14.15
CA ALA A 271 -3.77 -15.57 -14.07
C ALA A 271 -2.80 -15.18 -15.21
N GLU A 272 -1.98 -16.12 -15.69
CA GLU A 272 -1.03 -15.92 -16.80
C GLU A 272 -1.76 -15.52 -18.10
N THR A 273 -3.02 -15.92 -18.27
CA THR A 273 -3.88 -15.51 -19.40
C THR A 273 -4.06 -14.00 -19.44
N PHE A 274 -3.94 -13.32 -18.29
CA PHE A 274 -4.13 -11.88 -18.18
C PHE A 274 -2.88 -11.06 -18.48
N GLU A 275 -1.75 -11.69 -18.80
CA GLU A 275 -0.55 -11.00 -19.28
C GLU A 275 -0.72 -10.54 -20.75
N ASP A 276 -1.41 -11.34 -21.57
CA ASP A 276 -1.62 -11.05 -23.00
C ASP A 276 -2.96 -10.35 -23.26
N ASN A 277 -2.91 -9.16 -23.87
CA ASN A 277 -4.09 -8.37 -24.24
C ASN A 277 -5.07 -9.12 -25.16
N VAL A 278 -4.58 -9.95 -26.09
CA VAL A 278 -5.41 -10.73 -27.02
C VAL A 278 -6.23 -11.78 -26.27
N LEU A 279 -5.63 -12.39 -25.26
CA LEU A 279 -6.30 -13.38 -24.42
C LEU A 279 -7.31 -12.72 -23.49
N VAL A 280 -6.98 -11.59 -22.87
CA VAL A 280 -7.94 -10.82 -22.06
C VAL A 280 -9.13 -10.36 -22.92
N ASP A 281 -8.89 -9.88 -24.14
CA ASP A 281 -9.97 -9.48 -25.05
C ASP A 281 -10.91 -10.64 -25.41
N ARG A 282 -10.37 -11.87 -25.49
CA ARG A 282 -11.17 -13.10 -25.67
C ARG A 282 -12.01 -13.40 -24.44
N VAL A 283 -11.46 -13.23 -23.23
CA VAL A 283 -12.19 -13.40 -21.96
C VAL A 283 -13.33 -12.39 -21.88
N VAL A 284 -13.05 -11.12 -22.17
CA VAL A 284 -14.07 -10.04 -22.22
C VAL A 284 -15.19 -10.39 -23.19
N SER A 285 -14.83 -10.77 -24.42
CA SER A 285 -15.81 -11.06 -25.47
C SER A 285 -16.68 -12.28 -25.16
N ARG A 286 -16.14 -13.26 -24.41
CA ARG A 286 -16.80 -14.55 -24.15
C ARG A 286 -17.61 -14.57 -22.86
N PHE A 287 -17.11 -13.93 -21.80
CA PHE A 287 -17.65 -14.10 -20.44
C PHE A 287 -18.18 -12.80 -19.83
N CYS A 288 -17.66 -11.64 -20.24
CA CYS A 288 -18.04 -10.37 -19.61
C CYS A 288 -19.23 -9.70 -20.33
N ARG A 289 -19.38 -9.87 -21.64
CA ARG A 289 -20.45 -9.22 -22.40
C ARG A 289 -21.84 -9.74 -21.99
N GLY A 290 -22.74 -8.82 -21.66
CA GLY A 290 -24.14 -9.10 -21.27
C GLY A 290 -24.33 -9.38 -19.78
N MET A 291 -23.25 -9.48 -19.01
CA MET A 291 -23.28 -9.56 -17.56
C MET A 291 -23.48 -8.18 -16.94
N ASP A 292 -24.02 -8.14 -15.73
CA ASP A 292 -24.09 -6.91 -14.92
C ASP A 292 -22.85 -6.80 -14.02
N ILE A 293 -22.41 -7.93 -13.45
CA ILE A 293 -21.31 -7.98 -12.48
C ILE A 293 -20.37 -9.12 -12.85
N VAL A 294 -19.08 -8.84 -12.88
CA VAL A 294 -18.03 -9.85 -12.99
C VAL A 294 -17.19 -9.83 -11.72
N ILE A 295 -17.14 -10.97 -11.03
CA ILE A 295 -16.42 -11.15 -9.77
C ILE A 295 -15.17 -11.97 -10.06
N VAL A 296 -14.00 -11.36 -9.87
CA VAL A 296 -12.71 -12.01 -10.05
C VAL A 296 -12.13 -12.39 -8.68
N HIS A 297 -11.58 -13.58 -8.55
CA HIS A 297 -10.89 -13.99 -7.34
C HIS A 297 -9.75 -14.96 -7.61
N CYS A 298 -8.83 -15.09 -6.67
CA CYS A 298 -7.89 -16.21 -6.63
C CYS A 298 -8.03 -16.97 -5.30
N TYR A 299 -6.99 -17.65 -4.82
CA TYR A 299 -7.05 -18.34 -3.54
C TYR A 299 -7.13 -17.38 -2.34
N LEU A 300 -6.36 -16.29 -2.34
CA LEU A 300 -6.35 -15.27 -1.28
C LEU A 300 -6.90 -13.91 -1.73
N SER A 301 -6.99 -13.67 -3.04
CA SER A 301 -7.29 -12.37 -3.67
C SER A 301 -6.41 -11.20 -3.19
N GLN A 302 -5.10 -11.43 -3.02
CA GLN A 302 -4.13 -10.40 -2.61
C GLN A 302 -3.27 -9.88 -3.78
N GLN A 303 -3.02 -10.73 -4.79
CA GLN A 303 -2.21 -10.38 -5.96
C GLN A 303 -2.93 -10.72 -7.27
N ARG A 304 -3.04 -12.03 -7.59
CA ARG A 304 -3.62 -12.52 -8.86
C ARG A 304 -5.04 -12.00 -9.09
N GLY A 305 -5.92 -12.10 -8.09
CA GLY A 305 -7.30 -11.61 -8.19
C GLY A 305 -7.39 -10.10 -8.54
N PRO A 306 -6.80 -9.21 -7.72
CA PRO A 306 -6.74 -7.77 -8.02
C PRO A 306 -6.09 -7.43 -9.36
N TYR A 307 -4.95 -8.05 -9.68
CA TYR A 307 -4.24 -7.84 -10.95
C TYR A 307 -5.11 -8.20 -12.16
N CYS A 308 -5.69 -9.40 -12.18
CA CYS A 308 -6.54 -9.85 -13.28
C CYS A 308 -7.81 -9.00 -13.41
N ALA A 309 -8.41 -8.57 -12.28
CA ALA A 309 -9.56 -7.67 -12.29
C ALA A 309 -9.23 -6.31 -12.91
N GLN A 310 -8.09 -5.72 -12.52
CA GLN A 310 -7.65 -4.45 -13.09
C GLN A 310 -7.39 -4.58 -14.59
N ARG A 311 -6.68 -5.63 -15.02
CA ARG A 311 -6.43 -5.92 -16.44
C ARG A 311 -7.73 -6.06 -17.22
N LEU A 312 -8.71 -6.78 -16.68
CA LEU A 312 -10.01 -6.95 -17.31
C LEU A 312 -10.74 -5.60 -17.48
N ALA A 313 -10.71 -4.76 -16.45
CA ALA A 313 -11.37 -3.47 -16.44
C ALA A 313 -10.71 -2.48 -17.41
N GLU A 314 -9.37 -2.45 -17.49
CA GLU A 314 -8.62 -1.69 -18.51
C GLU A 314 -8.99 -2.12 -19.95
N ARG A 315 -9.14 -3.43 -20.19
CA ARG A 315 -9.53 -3.93 -21.52
C ARG A 315 -10.97 -3.64 -21.88
N LEU A 316 -11.89 -3.65 -20.91
CA LEU A 316 -13.28 -3.24 -21.11
C LEU A 316 -13.38 -1.76 -21.51
N GLU A 317 -12.65 -0.89 -20.81
CA GLU A 317 -12.56 0.54 -21.16
C GLU A 317 -11.95 0.75 -22.56
N ALA A 318 -10.88 0.02 -22.88
CA ALA A 318 -10.24 0.09 -24.20
C ALA A 318 -11.18 -0.33 -25.35
N GLN A 319 -12.15 -1.19 -25.08
CA GLN A 319 -13.20 -1.60 -26.04
C GLN A 319 -14.42 -0.67 -26.03
N GLY A 320 -14.43 0.37 -25.19
CA GLY A 320 -15.54 1.32 -25.06
C GLY A 320 -16.78 0.73 -24.37
N CYS A 321 -16.61 -0.33 -23.58
CA CYS A 321 -17.68 -0.96 -22.81
C CYS A 321 -17.72 -0.39 -21.39
N SER A 322 -18.86 0.16 -20.97
CA SER A 322 -19.10 0.64 -19.61
C SER A 322 -19.71 -0.41 -18.67
N GLU A 323 -20.05 -1.59 -19.21
CA GLU A 323 -20.58 -2.74 -18.49
C GLU A 323 -19.76 -3.98 -18.90
N PRO A 324 -19.54 -4.96 -18.00
CA PRO A 324 -20.04 -5.11 -16.62
C PRO A 324 -19.22 -4.38 -15.54
N GLU A 325 -19.78 -4.26 -14.32
CA GLU A 325 -19.02 -3.83 -13.13
C GLU A 325 -18.01 -4.91 -12.72
N ILE A 326 -16.73 -4.53 -12.66
CA ILE A 326 -15.65 -5.46 -12.26
C ILE A 326 -15.42 -5.38 -10.76
N CYS A 327 -15.55 -6.53 -10.11
CA CYS A 327 -15.41 -6.71 -8.68
C CYS A 327 -14.31 -7.72 -8.34
N VAL A 328 -13.65 -7.54 -7.20
CA VAL A 328 -12.74 -8.53 -6.60
C VAL A 328 -13.37 -9.10 -5.34
N MET A 329 -13.43 -10.44 -5.22
CA MET A 329 -13.88 -11.06 -3.97
C MET A 329 -12.77 -11.03 -2.92
N ALA A 330 -13.00 -10.31 -1.83
CA ALA A 330 -12.06 -10.16 -0.72
C ALA A 330 -11.74 -11.50 -0.05
N GLY A 331 -10.45 -11.76 0.19
CA GLY A 331 -9.97 -12.98 0.86
C GLY A 331 -10.03 -14.25 0.00
N GLY A 332 -10.48 -14.15 -1.25
CA GLY A 332 -10.45 -15.23 -2.24
C GLY A 332 -11.22 -16.49 -1.83
N TRP A 333 -10.89 -17.59 -2.49
CA TRP A 333 -11.48 -18.90 -2.22
C TRP A 333 -11.25 -19.35 -0.76
N LYS A 334 -10.07 -19.08 -0.18
CA LYS A 334 -9.74 -19.45 1.20
C LYS A 334 -10.76 -18.89 2.19
N ARG A 335 -11.06 -17.59 2.08
CA ARG A 335 -12.03 -16.93 2.95
C ARG A 335 -13.45 -17.37 2.64
N PHE A 336 -13.82 -17.43 1.36
CA PHE A 336 -15.15 -17.88 0.94
C PHE A 336 -15.48 -19.27 1.51
N ARG A 337 -14.53 -20.21 1.36
CA ARG A 337 -14.63 -21.57 1.90
C ARG A 337 -14.75 -21.60 3.42
N ARG A 338 -13.92 -20.84 4.14
CA ARG A 338 -13.92 -20.82 5.60
C ARG A 338 -15.24 -20.29 6.17
N GLU A 339 -15.87 -19.37 5.45
CA GLU A 339 -17.15 -18.78 5.84
C GLU A 339 -18.35 -19.57 5.32
N LEU A 340 -18.18 -20.76 4.69
CA LEU A 340 -19.31 -21.58 4.22
C LEU A 340 -20.15 -22.07 5.39
N GLU A 341 -21.45 -21.78 5.34
CA GLU A 341 -22.46 -22.37 6.19
C GLU A 341 -23.12 -23.57 5.47
N VAL A 342 -23.93 -24.35 6.18
CA VAL A 342 -24.56 -25.58 5.62
C VAL A 342 -25.46 -25.23 4.43
N GLU A 343 -26.07 -24.06 4.47
CA GLU A 343 -26.92 -23.52 3.42
C GLU A 343 -26.11 -23.09 2.18
N ASP A 344 -24.81 -22.83 2.33
CA ASP A 344 -23.92 -22.39 1.23
C ASP A 344 -23.33 -23.53 0.40
N PHE A 345 -23.52 -24.80 0.79
CA PHE A 345 -22.98 -25.94 0.03
C PHE A 345 -23.56 -26.03 -1.39
N GLU A 346 -24.73 -25.45 -1.64
CA GLU A 346 -25.29 -25.31 -2.99
C GLU A 346 -24.54 -24.32 -3.88
N LEU A 347 -23.69 -23.46 -3.30
CA LEU A 347 -22.93 -22.43 -4.03
C LEU A 347 -21.53 -22.90 -4.40
N VAL A 348 -21.18 -24.16 -4.12
CA VAL A 348 -19.86 -24.73 -4.40
C VAL A 348 -19.94 -26.02 -5.20
N GLU A 349 -18.88 -26.29 -5.97
CA GLU A 349 -18.66 -27.50 -6.77
C GLU A 349 -17.29 -28.09 -6.43
N ASP A 350 -17.14 -29.40 -6.66
CA ASP A 350 -15.93 -30.18 -6.38
C ASP A 350 -15.36 -29.99 -4.97
N PHE A 351 -16.25 -29.71 -4.03
CA PHE A 351 -15.94 -29.61 -2.62
C PHE A 351 -15.74 -31.04 -2.08
N LEU A 352 -14.49 -31.48 -2.00
CA LEU A 352 -14.13 -32.74 -1.39
C LEU A 352 -14.16 -32.59 0.14
N ASP A 353 -14.96 -33.44 0.79
CA ASP A 353 -14.99 -33.61 2.25
C ASP A 353 -13.64 -34.05 2.84
#